data_AF-D8M5T1-F1
#
_entry.id   AF-D8M5T1-F1
#
_cell.length_a   1.000
_cell.length_b   1.000
_cell.length_c   1.000
_cell.angle_alpha   90.00
_cell.angle_beta   90.00
_cell.angle_gamma   90.00
#
_symmetry.space_group_name_H-M   'P 1'
#
loop_
_entity.id
_entity.type
_entity.pdbx_description
1 polymer ?
#
loop_
_entity_poly.entity_id
_entity_poly.type
_entity_poly.pdbx_seq_one_letter_code
_entity_poly.pdbx_strand_id
1 'polypeptide(L)'
;MDGPLEDFDALTLNHAIENEWAGEDSLMMKRLMENDLLMNVQERWNATGKDAAIYKDEISDFLLDEMGDTFNCSLEDGSDQEIAEIILSFYNASKSGDLSVVNGFIEKNKEQIPKVNKYLDATRNYAAFDDDEEDGENYGDSCSSCSSEDGMEEEKPSKNQPDEDGWIVA
;
A
#
# COMPACT_ATOMS: atom_id res chain seq x y z
N MET A 1 24.30 -23.74 -6.68
CA MET A 1 24.62 -22.55 -5.88
C MET A 1 23.40 -22.31 -5.02
N ASP A 2 23.42 -22.83 -3.80
CA ASP A 2 22.43 -22.54 -2.76
C ASP A 2 22.97 -21.31 -2.02
N GLY A 3 22.41 -20.14 -2.32
CA GLY A 3 22.54 -18.96 -1.46
C GLY A 3 21.48 -19.04 -0.36
N PRO A 4 21.78 -18.62 0.87
CA PRO A 4 20.80 -18.65 1.95
C PRO A 4 19.72 -17.60 1.64
N LEU A 5 18.47 -18.06 1.49
CA LEU A 5 17.27 -17.24 1.44
C LEU A 5 16.96 -16.65 2.84
N GLU A 6 17.97 -16.25 3.61
CA GLU A 6 17.84 -16.01 5.07
C GLU A 6 17.44 -14.59 5.45
N ASP A 7 17.47 -13.60 4.55
CA ASP A 7 16.98 -12.24 4.84
C ASP A 7 16.03 -11.78 3.72
N PHE A 8 14.87 -12.45 3.58
CA PHE A 8 13.76 -11.96 2.74
C PHE A 8 13.05 -10.84 3.46
N ASP A 9 13.67 -9.68 3.39
CA ASP A 9 13.14 -8.52 4.02
C ASP A 9 12.38 -7.69 2.98
N ALA A 10 11.07 -7.88 2.97
CA ALA A 10 10.12 -6.77 2.83
C ALA A 10 10.27 -5.77 4.00
N LEU A 11 11.51 -5.50 4.43
CA LEU A 11 11.89 -4.59 5.51
C LEU A 11 11.29 -3.24 5.21
N THR A 12 11.41 -2.78 3.97
CA THR A 12 11.00 -1.44 3.59
C THR A 12 9.50 -1.23 3.80
N LEU A 13 8.65 -2.18 3.37
CA LEU A 13 7.20 -2.12 3.63
C LEU A 13 6.86 -2.32 5.11
N ASN A 14 7.48 -3.29 5.80
CA ASN A 14 7.21 -3.49 7.22
C ASN A 14 7.66 -2.27 8.07
N HIS A 15 8.76 -1.63 7.68
CA HIS A 15 9.27 -0.41 8.28
C HIS A 15 8.36 0.78 7.98
N ALA A 16 7.81 0.89 6.77
CA ALA A 16 6.84 1.91 6.42
C ALA A 16 5.59 1.83 7.33
N ILE A 17 5.12 0.62 7.64
CA ILE A 17 4.01 0.42 8.60
C ILE A 17 4.43 0.83 10.02
N GLU A 18 5.59 0.36 10.48
CA GLU A 18 6.07 0.62 11.86
C GLU A 18 6.27 2.12 12.13
N ASN A 19 6.55 2.90 11.08
CA ASN A 19 6.74 4.35 11.17
C ASN A 19 5.52 5.15 10.69
N GLU A 20 4.37 4.50 10.44
CA GLU A 20 3.12 5.16 10.03
C GLU A 20 3.30 6.07 8.79
N TRP A 21 4.04 5.60 7.77
CA TRP A 21 4.32 6.40 6.57
C TRP A 21 3.07 6.73 5.74
N ALA A 22 2.01 5.93 5.85
CA ALA A 22 0.68 6.21 5.34
C ALA A 22 -0.31 6.64 6.45
N GLY A 23 0.20 7.12 7.59
CA GLY A 23 -0.58 7.50 8.76
C GLY A 23 -1.03 6.30 9.62
N GLU A 24 -2.02 6.52 10.49
CA GLU A 24 -2.58 5.52 11.42
C GLU A 24 -3.08 4.25 10.69
N ASP A 25 -3.48 4.42 9.42
CA ASP A 25 -4.06 3.36 8.59
C ASP A 25 -3.02 2.60 7.76
N SER A 26 -1.72 2.81 7.99
CA SER A 26 -0.62 2.16 7.22
C SER A 26 -0.74 0.64 7.12
N LEU A 27 -1.28 -0.01 8.16
CA LEU A 27 -1.53 -1.44 8.15
C LEU A 27 -2.67 -1.85 7.20
N MET A 28 -3.73 -1.03 7.10
CA MET A 28 -4.86 -1.24 6.19
C MET A 28 -4.46 -0.93 4.75
N MET A 29 -3.67 0.12 4.54
CA MET A 29 -3.13 0.50 3.24
C MET A 29 -2.24 -0.59 2.65
N LYS A 30 -1.39 -1.23 3.46
CA LYS A 30 -0.67 -2.44 3.03
C LYS A 30 -1.62 -3.54 2.58
N ARG A 31 -2.72 -3.74 3.31
CA ARG A 31 -3.68 -4.80 3.00
C ARG A 31 -4.41 -4.51 1.68
N LEU A 32 -4.72 -3.25 1.38
CA LEU A 32 -5.29 -2.83 0.10
C LEU A 32 -4.35 -3.18 -1.05
N MET A 33 -3.11 -2.68 -1.00
CA MET A 33 -2.06 -3.01 -2.00
C MET A 33 -1.92 -4.52 -2.26
N GLU A 34 -1.89 -5.34 -1.20
CA GLU A 34 -1.83 -6.80 -1.34
C GLU A 34 -3.04 -7.38 -2.08
N ASN A 35 -4.25 -6.87 -1.81
CA ASN A 35 -5.46 -7.34 -2.47
C ASN A 35 -5.56 -6.81 -3.91
N ASP A 36 -5.15 -5.58 -4.19
CA ASP A 36 -5.18 -5.01 -5.54
C ASP A 36 -4.25 -5.77 -6.48
N LEU A 37 -3.06 -6.13 -6.00
CA LEU A 37 -2.16 -6.99 -6.76
C LEU A 37 -2.79 -8.35 -7.06
N LEU A 38 -3.44 -8.97 -6.06
CA LEU A 38 -4.11 -10.26 -6.24
C LEU A 38 -5.32 -10.15 -7.18
N MET A 39 -6.11 -9.09 -7.08
CA MET A 39 -7.23 -8.80 -7.97
C MET A 39 -6.75 -8.63 -9.41
N ASN A 40 -5.70 -7.84 -9.64
CA ASN A 40 -5.09 -7.64 -10.96
C ASN A 40 -4.62 -8.95 -11.61
N VAL A 41 -4.07 -9.88 -10.83
CA VAL A 41 -3.68 -11.21 -11.33
C VAL A 41 -4.91 -12.08 -11.58
N GLN A 42 -5.88 -12.07 -10.67
CA GLN A 42 -7.09 -12.90 -10.76
C GLN A 42 -8.01 -12.46 -11.90
N GLU A 43 -8.18 -11.17 -12.14
CA GLU A 43 -8.95 -10.63 -13.26
C GLU A 43 -8.39 -11.06 -14.60
N ARG A 44 -7.05 -10.94 -14.77
CA ARG A 44 -6.37 -11.41 -15.98
C ARG A 44 -6.54 -12.90 -16.21
N TRP A 45 -6.41 -13.70 -15.14
CA TRP A 45 -6.69 -15.13 -15.19
C TRP A 45 -8.16 -15.42 -15.56
N ASN A 46 -9.11 -14.69 -15.00
CA ASN A 46 -10.53 -14.87 -15.33
C ASN A 46 -10.85 -14.49 -16.78
N ALA A 47 -10.17 -13.49 -17.32
CA ALA A 47 -10.39 -13.00 -18.68
C ALA A 47 -9.80 -13.93 -19.76
N THR A 48 -8.61 -14.50 -19.52
CA THR A 48 -7.86 -15.25 -20.55
C THR A 48 -7.49 -16.68 -20.15
N GLY A 49 -7.93 -17.12 -18.97
CA GLY A 49 -7.68 -18.43 -18.43
C GLY A 49 -6.20 -18.67 -18.13
N LYS A 50 -5.77 -19.92 -18.24
CA LYS A 50 -4.37 -20.32 -18.05
C LYS A 50 -3.41 -19.62 -19.01
N ASP A 51 -3.89 -19.09 -20.13
CA ASP A 51 -3.04 -18.41 -21.12
C ASP A 51 -2.77 -16.95 -20.77
N ALA A 52 -3.34 -16.43 -19.68
CA ALA A 52 -2.99 -15.13 -19.11
C ALA A 52 -1.47 -14.99 -18.97
N ALA A 53 -0.92 -14.00 -19.66
CA ALA A 53 0.46 -13.58 -19.50
C ALA A 53 0.54 -12.59 -18.34
N ILE A 54 1.40 -12.93 -17.38
CA ILE A 54 1.78 -12.06 -16.27
C ILE A 54 3.29 -11.93 -16.34
N TYR A 55 3.80 -10.71 -16.32
CA TYR A 55 5.23 -10.45 -16.41
C TYR A 55 5.78 -9.98 -15.06
N LYS A 56 7.04 -10.32 -14.80
CA LYS A 56 7.75 -9.90 -13.59
C LYS A 56 7.79 -8.37 -13.48
N ASP A 57 8.15 -7.71 -14.58
CA ASP A 57 8.28 -6.26 -14.65
C ASP A 57 6.96 -5.57 -14.31
N GLU A 58 5.81 -6.07 -14.79
CA GLU A 58 4.50 -5.51 -14.45
C GLU A 58 4.14 -5.62 -12.96
N ILE A 59 4.57 -6.69 -12.28
CA ILE A 59 4.33 -6.84 -10.84
C ILE A 59 5.27 -5.90 -10.06
N SER A 60 6.52 -5.77 -10.50
CA SER A 60 7.50 -4.88 -9.87
C SER A 60 7.10 -3.41 -10.06
N ASP A 61 6.70 -3.00 -11.26
CA ASP A 61 6.20 -1.66 -11.54
C ASP A 61 4.99 -1.32 -10.64
N PHE A 62 4.04 -2.24 -10.50
CA PHE A 62 2.91 -2.08 -9.58
C PHE A 62 3.37 -1.87 -8.13
N LEU A 63 4.34 -2.66 -7.64
CA LEU A 63 4.86 -2.52 -6.28
C LEU A 63 5.59 -1.19 -6.07
N LEU A 64 6.31 -0.71 -7.08
CA LEU A 64 7.03 0.56 -7.05
C LEU A 64 6.07 1.75 -7.02
N ASP A 65 5.08 1.74 -7.91
CA ASP A 65 4.06 2.77 -8.01
C ASP A 65 3.27 2.86 -6.70
N GLU A 66 2.79 1.73 -6.18
CA GLU A 66 1.98 1.70 -4.96
C GLU A 66 2.77 2.09 -3.70
N MET A 67 4.04 1.70 -3.60
CA MET A 67 4.90 2.17 -2.50
C MET A 67 5.19 3.67 -2.59
N GLY A 68 5.30 4.20 -3.80
CA GLY A 68 5.50 5.63 -4.06
C GLY A 68 4.25 6.44 -3.70
N ASP A 69 3.09 6.00 -4.17
CA ASP A 69 1.84 6.74 -4.03
C ASP A 69 1.29 6.65 -2.60
N THR A 70 1.31 5.46 -1.99
CA THR A 70 0.68 5.22 -0.68
C THR A 70 1.62 5.50 0.49
N PHE A 71 2.91 5.16 0.37
CA PHE A 71 3.88 5.28 1.47
C PHE A 71 4.94 6.37 1.24
N ASN A 72 4.85 7.12 0.13
CA ASN A 72 5.85 8.11 -0.27
C ASN A 72 7.29 7.53 -0.20
N CYS A 73 7.42 6.28 -0.61
CA CYS A 73 8.64 5.49 -0.49
C CYS A 73 9.06 4.93 -1.86
N SER A 74 10.34 5.09 -2.18
CA SER A 74 10.94 4.40 -3.32
C SER A 74 11.65 3.12 -2.84
N LEU A 75 11.37 2.00 -3.50
CA LEU A 75 12.11 0.75 -3.30
C LEU A 75 13.38 0.79 -4.18
N GLU A 76 14.54 0.99 -3.56
CA GLU A 76 15.84 0.98 -4.26
C GLU A 76 16.70 -0.25 -3.93
N ASP A 77 16.21 -1.11 -3.04
CA ASP A 77 16.90 -2.32 -2.56
C ASP A 77 16.71 -3.53 -3.50
N GLY A 78 15.82 -3.41 -4.50
CA GLY A 78 15.46 -4.49 -5.42
C GLY A 78 14.47 -5.49 -4.84
N SER A 79 13.88 -5.22 -3.67
CA SER A 79 12.90 -6.10 -3.03
C SER A 79 11.61 -6.25 -3.87
N ASP A 80 11.24 -5.22 -4.64
CA ASP A 80 10.15 -5.24 -5.61
C ASP A 80 10.35 -6.36 -6.65
N GLN A 81 11.57 -6.47 -7.20
CA GLN A 81 11.93 -7.48 -8.18
C GLN A 81 11.90 -8.89 -7.58
N GLU A 82 12.39 -9.06 -6.36
CA GLU A 82 12.41 -10.36 -5.68
C GLU A 82 10.99 -10.84 -5.34
N ILE A 83 10.14 -9.96 -4.83
CA ILE A 83 8.73 -10.25 -4.54
C ILE A 83 8.00 -10.59 -5.85
N ALA A 84 8.20 -9.81 -6.91
CA ALA A 84 7.63 -10.07 -8.22
C ALA A 84 8.00 -11.45 -8.76
N GLU A 85 9.25 -11.89 -8.57
CA GLU A 85 9.71 -13.21 -8.98
C GLU A 85 9.03 -14.34 -8.20
N ILE A 86 8.84 -14.18 -6.89
CA ILE A 86 8.12 -15.14 -6.05
C ILE A 86 6.68 -15.27 -6.52
N ILE A 87 5.97 -14.15 -6.71
CA ILE A 87 4.57 -14.13 -7.15
C ILE A 87 4.43 -14.79 -8.51
N LEU A 88 5.31 -14.46 -9.46
CA LEU A 88 5.32 -15.08 -10.78
C LEU A 88 5.60 -16.59 -10.70
N SER A 89 6.46 -17.04 -9.79
CA SER A 89 6.72 -18.47 -9.58
C SER A 89 5.47 -19.22 -9.10
N PHE A 90 4.70 -18.63 -8.18
CA PHE A 90 3.46 -19.22 -7.66
C PHE A 90 2.34 -19.20 -8.71
N TYR A 91 2.27 -18.13 -9.51
CA TYR A 91 1.36 -18.05 -10.64
C TYR A 91 1.64 -19.17 -11.66
N ASN A 92 2.90 -19.36 -12.05
CA ASN A 92 3.31 -20.41 -12.99
C ASN A 92 3.09 -21.83 -12.44
N ALA A 93 3.34 -22.05 -11.14
CA ALA A 93 3.02 -23.29 -10.43
C ALA A 93 1.51 -23.58 -10.47
N SER A 94 0.68 -22.55 -10.26
CA SER A 94 -0.78 -22.66 -10.35
C SER A 94 -1.27 -22.97 -11.77
N LYS A 95 -0.62 -22.36 -12.78
CA LYS A 95 -0.86 -22.63 -14.21
C LYS A 95 -0.58 -24.08 -14.59
N SER A 96 0.58 -24.59 -14.20
CA SER A 96 1.03 -25.97 -14.49
C SER A 96 0.26 -27.02 -13.67
N GLY A 97 -0.33 -26.62 -12.54
CA GLY A 97 -0.98 -27.53 -11.58
C GLY A 97 -0.01 -28.23 -10.64
N ASP A 98 1.28 -27.86 -10.67
CA ASP A 98 2.30 -28.37 -9.76
C ASP A 98 2.54 -27.35 -8.63
N LEU A 99 1.90 -27.59 -7.48
CA LEU A 99 1.99 -26.75 -6.30
C LEU A 99 3.19 -27.11 -5.39
N SER A 100 4.14 -27.92 -5.84
CA SER A 100 5.32 -28.29 -5.03
C SER A 100 6.14 -27.08 -4.57
N VAL A 101 6.29 -26.07 -5.42
CA VAL A 101 6.98 -24.80 -5.09
C VAL A 101 6.23 -24.06 -3.98
N VAL A 102 4.91 -23.94 -4.09
CA VAL A 102 4.05 -23.28 -3.10
C VAL A 102 4.10 -24.02 -1.76
N ASN A 103 3.94 -25.35 -1.79
CA ASN A 103 4.00 -26.18 -0.59
C ASN A 103 5.38 -26.10 0.07
N GLY A 104 6.46 -26.14 -0.71
CA GLY A 104 7.83 -25.98 -0.21
C GLY A 104 8.04 -24.62 0.46
N PHE A 105 7.46 -23.56 -0.12
CA PHE A 105 7.51 -22.23 0.48
C PHE A 105 6.74 -22.16 1.81
N ILE A 106 5.53 -22.72 1.86
CA ILE A 106 4.71 -22.79 3.09
C ILE A 106 5.44 -23.58 4.18
N GLU A 107 6.02 -24.73 3.83
CA GLU A 107 6.77 -25.59 4.74
C GLU A 107 7.98 -24.88 5.35
N LYS A 108 8.74 -24.13 4.55
CA LYS A 108 9.87 -23.32 5.02
C LYS A 108 9.45 -22.18 5.94
N ASN A 109 8.26 -21.60 5.73
CA ASN A 109 7.77 -20.42 6.43
C ASN A 109 6.69 -20.73 7.48
N LYS A 110 6.58 -21.98 7.95
CA LYS A 110 5.53 -22.42 8.89
C LYS A 110 5.42 -21.58 10.15
N GLU A 111 6.55 -21.13 10.68
CA GLU A 111 6.60 -20.32 11.91
C GLU A 111 6.00 -18.93 11.73
N GLN A 112 5.92 -18.43 10.49
CA GLN A 112 5.34 -17.13 10.17
C GLN A 112 3.81 -17.21 9.95
N ILE A 113 3.27 -18.40 9.66
CA ILE A 113 1.82 -18.61 9.40
C ILE A 113 0.93 -18.02 10.51
N PRO A 114 1.21 -18.22 11.82
CA PRO A 114 0.38 -17.62 12.87
C PRO A 114 0.39 -16.09 12.86
N LYS A 115 1.53 -15.46 12.52
CA LYS A 115 1.64 -14.00 12.42
C LYS A 115 0.85 -13.47 11.23
N VAL A 116 0.95 -14.15 10.08
CA VAL A 116 0.16 -13.83 8.89
C VAL A 116 -1.33 -13.94 9.18
N ASN A 117 -1.79 -15.03 9.82
CA ASN A 117 -3.20 -15.17 10.20
C ASN A 117 -3.68 -14.04 11.12
N LYS A 118 -2.88 -13.66 12.12
CA LYS A 118 -3.19 -12.52 12.99
C LYS A 118 -3.29 -11.21 12.21
N TYR A 119 -2.40 -10.99 11.26
CA TYR A 119 -2.43 -9.83 10.36
C TYR A 119 -3.70 -9.83 9.49
N LEU A 120 -4.07 -10.96 8.90
CA LEU A 120 -5.30 -11.11 8.10
C LEU A 120 -6.56 -10.84 8.93
N ASP A 121 -6.59 -11.32 10.18
CA ASP A 121 -7.70 -11.05 11.10
C ASP A 121 -7.77 -9.56 11.50
N ALA A 122 -6.61 -8.94 11.76
CA ALA A 122 -6.52 -7.53 12.14
C ALA A 122 -6.91 -6.58 11.01
N THR A 123 -6.71 -6.99 9.76
CA THR A 123 -6.98 -6.18 8.57
C THR A 123 -8.26 -6.60 7.85
N ARG A 124 -9.15 -7.36 8.51
CA ARG A 124 -10.35 -7.90 7.86
C ARG A 124 -11.30 -6.84 7.28
N ASN A 125 -11.29 -5.63 7.81
CA ASN A 125 -12.09 -4.49 7.37
C ASN A 125 -11.33 -3.52 6.45
N TYR A 126 -10.22 -3.94 5.84
CA TYR A 126 -9.40 -3.11 4.95
C TYR A 126 -10.20 -2.42 3.83
N ALA A 127 -11.27 -3.06 3.32
CA ALA A 127 -12.11 -2.49 2.27
C ALA A 127 -12.86 -1.20 2.66
N ALA A 128 -12.89 -0.83 3.95
CA ALA A 128 -13.44 0.47 4.38
C ALA A 128 -12.46 1.64 4.17
N PHE A 129 -11.22 1.34 3.76
CA PHE A 129 -10.14 2.29 3.50
C PHE A 129 -9.83 2.40 2.00
N ASP A 130 -10.59 1.67 1.18
CA ASP A 130 -10.55 1.78 -0.27
C ASP A 130 -11.20 3.12 -0.63
N ASP A 131 -10.39 4.11 -1.01
CA ASP A 131 -10.80 5.50 -1.28
C ASP A 131 -11.46 5.65 -2.67
N ASP A 132 -12.12 4.59 -3.13
CA ASP A 132 -13.03 4.58 -4.28
C ASP A 132 -14.39 5.21 -3.89
N GLU A 133 -14.37 6.30 -3.10
CA GLU A 133 -15.48 7.24 -3.10
C GLU A 133 -15.48 7.96 -4.45
N GLU A 134 -16.16 7.33 -5.43
CA GLU A 134 -16.75 8.03 -6.56
C GLU A 134 -17.51 9.22 -5.98
N ASP A 135 -16.95 10.44 -6.16
CA ASP A 135 -17.41 11.73 -5.64
C ASP A 135 -18.93 11.88 -5.78
N GLY A 136 -19.63 11.35 -4.78
CA GLY A 136 -21.04 11.49 -4.60
C GLY A 136 -21.23 12.83 -3.93
N GLU A 137 -21.19 13.90 -4.72
CA GLU A 137 -21.61 15.23 -4.31
C GLU A 137 -22.99 15.14 -3.63
N ASN A 138 -23.00 14.96 -2.32
CA ASN A 138 -24.17 15.15 -1.49
C ASN A 138 -23.86 16.34 -0.60
N TYR A 139 -23.94 17.52 -1.20
CA TYR A 139 -24.27 18.75 -0.49
C TYR A 139 -25.66 18.59 0.14
N GLY A 140 -25.74 17.78 1.20
CA GLY A 140 -26.85 17.67 2.11
C GLY A 140 -26.82 18.88 3.03
N ASP A 141 -27.24 20.02 2.49
CA ASP A 141 -27.69 21.18 3.26
C ASP A 141 -28.64 20.71 4.36
N SER A 142 -28.17 20.78 5.60
CA SER A 142 -29.04 20.82 6.77
C SER A 142 -28.48 21.85 7.72
N CYS A 143 -28.64 23.10 7.31
CA CYS A 143 -28.61 24.23 8.21
C CYS A 143 -29.70 24.05 9.29
N SER A 144 -29.30 23.89 10.56
CA SER A 144 -30.20 24.30 11.64
C SER A 144 -29.47 24.55 12.96
N SER A 145 -29.74 25.76 13.47
CA SER A 145 -29.59 26.24 14.84
C SER A 145 -28.30 26.97 15.23
N CYS A 146 -28.33 28.25 14.87
CA CYS A 146 -27.83 29.42 15.56
C CYS A 146 -27.48 29.34 17.07
N SER A 147 -26.40 30.05 17.40
CA SER A 147 -26.26 31.09 18.44
C SER A 147 -25.13 30.83 19.43
N SER A 148 -24.03 31.56 19.25
CA SER A 148 -23.59 32.55 20.24
C SER A 148 -22.71 33.58 19.54
N GLU A 149 -23.12 34.83 19.70
CA GLU A 149 -22.45 36.04 19.24
C GLU A 149 -21.24 36.36 20.11
N ASP A 150 -20.39 37.23 19.55
CA ASP A 150 -19.51 38.19 20.20
C ASP A 150 -18.00 37.91 20.18
N GLY A 151 -17.26 38.80 19.52
CA GLY A 151 -15.80 38.83 19.48
C GLY A 151 -15.22 39.29 18.13
N MET A 152 -15.56 40.51 17.69
CA MET A 152 -14.81 41.21 16.63
C MET A 152 -13.32 41.30 17.00
N GLU A 153 -12.42 40.99 16.07
CA GLU A 153 -11.36 41.91 15.62
C GLU A 153 -10.66 41.37 14.37
N GLU A 154 -10.76 42.15 13.29
CA GLU A 154 -9.95 42.00 12.07
C GLU A 154 -8.49 42.32 12.38
N GLU A 155 -7.61 41.31 12.43
CA GLU A 155 -6.17 41.56 12.26
C GLU A 155 -5.80 41.49 10.79
N LYS A 156 -5.63 42.69 10.21
CA LYS A 156 -4.96 42.92 8.93
C LYS A 156 -3.59 42.21 8.89
N PRO A 157 -3.14 41.79 7.69
CA PRO A 157 -1.86 41.11 7.52
C PRO A 157 -0.73 41.97 8.11
N SER A 158 -0.02 41.37 9.07
CA SER A 158 1.16 41.97 9.68
C SER A 158 2.20 42.25 8.60
N LYS A 159 2.72 43.47 8.64
CA LYS A 159 3.65 44.04 7.67
C LYS A 159 4.94 43.22 7.67
N ASN A 160 5.34 42.73 6.50
CA ASN A 160 6.68 42.21 6.22
C ASN A 160 7.72 43.24 6.67
N GLN A 161 8.35 43.01 7.81
CA GLN A 161 9.59 43.66 8.17
C GLN A 161 10.74 42.80 7.67
N PRO A 162 11.71 43.36 6.92
CA PRO A 162 12.90 42.61 6.50
C PRO A 162 13.76 42.30 7.72
N ASP A 163 14.31 41.10 7.77
CA ASP A 163 15.33 40.71 8.73
C ASP A 163 16.69 41.32 8.37
N GLU A 164 17.67 41.21 9.26
CA GLU A 164 19.02 41.78 9.08
C GLU A 164 19.83 41.17 7.91
N ASP A 165 19.33 40.11 7.28
CA ASP A 165 19.89 39.52 6.06
C ASP A 165 19.12 39.87 4.77
N GLY A 166 18.07 40.72 4.86
CA GLY A 166 17.41 41.31 3.69
C GLY A 166 16.55 40.35 2.87
N TRP A 167 16.06 39.26 3.45
CA TRP A 167 15.14 38.34 2.79
C TRP A 167 13.70 38.58 3.25
N ILE A 168 12.82 38.83 2.29
CA ILE A 168 11.39 38.89 2.53
C ILE A 168 10.83 37.51 2.19
N VAL A 169 10.24 36.82 3.17
CA VAL A 169 9.44 35.61 2.90
C VAL A 169 8.22 36.06 2.09
N ALA A 170 8.19 35.66 0.82
CA ALA A 170 7.06 35.83 -0.08
C ALA A 170 6.11 34.63 0.03
#